data_AF-A0A521XFN0-F1
#
_entry.id   AF-A0A521XFN0-F1
#
_cell.length_a   1.000
_cell.length_b   1.000
_cell.length_c   1.000
_cell.angle_alpha   90.00
_cell.angle_beta   90.00
_cell.angle_gamma   90.00
#
_symmetry.space_group_name_H-M   'P 1'
#
loop_
_entity.id
_entity.type
_entity.pdbx_description
1 polymer ?
#
loop_
_entity_poly.entity_id
_entity_poly.type
_entity_poly.pdbx_seq_one_letter_code
_entity_poly.pdbx_strand_id
1 'polypeptide(L)'
;MGLDENGKPIWGTKDDLETRILFQLEAVGHTNPDRPNLYEQGDNLLIKGDNLLALKALERDFTGKIKCIYIDPPFNTGNAWEHYDDGLEHTIWLSMMKARLEV
;
A
#
# COMPACT_ATOMS: atom_id res chain seq x y z
N MET A 1 10.21 -4.74 9.32
CA MET A 1 9.73 -5.99 9.95
C MET A 1 10.96 -6.65 10.54
N GLY A 2 11.05 -6.77 11.87
CA GLY A 2 12.19 -7.41 12.53
C GLY A 2 11.92 -8.88 12.77
N LEU A 3 12.97 -9.70 12.68
CA LEU A 3 12.98 -11.04 13.27
C LEU A 3 13.79 -10.96 14.56
N ASP A 4 13.44 -11.76 15.56
CA ASP A 4 14.32 -11.94 16.71
C ASP A 4 15.55 -12.79 16.33
N GLU A 5 16.46 -12.97 17.29
CA GLU A 5 17.68 -13.78 17.16
C GLU A 5 17.43 -15.25 16.77
N ASN A 6 16.18 -15.72 16.86
CA ASN A 6 15.75 -17.07 16.50
C ASN A 6 14.94 -17.11 15.20
N GLY A 7 14.88 -15.99 14.46
CA GLY A 7 14.17 -15.90 13.19
C GLY A 7 12.65 -15.82 13.33
N LYS A 8 12.11 -15.58 14.54
CA LYS A 8 10.68 -15.47 14.77
C LYS A 8 10.20 -14.03 14.53
N PRO A 9 9.02 -13.81 13.91
CA PRO A 9 8.48 -12.48 13.73
C PRO A 9 8.16 -11.84 15.08
N ILE A 10 8.74 -10.66 15.33
CA ILE A 10 8.38 -9.80 16.47
C ILE A 10 7.29 -8.82 16.03
N TRP A 11 6.16 -8.86 16.74
CA TRP A 11 5.02 -7.97 16.54
C TRP A 11 5.15 -6.76 17.48
N GLY A 12 5.00 -5.55 16.95
CA GLY A 12 4.93 -4.33 17.76
C GLY A 12 3.67 -4.33 18.62
N THR A 13 3.76 -3.75 19.81
CA THR A 13 2.63 -3.63 20.73
C THR A 13 1.78 -2.40 20.42
N LYS A 14 0.64 -2.26 21.09
CA LYS A 14 -0.33 -1.17 20.87
C LYS A 14 0.27 0.24 21.05
N ASP A 15 1.37 0.36 21.77
CA ASP A 15 2.10 1.62 21.97
C ASP A 15 3.08 1.94 20.82
N ASP A 16 3.35 1.01 19.91
CA ASP A 16 4.14 1.24 18.68
C ASP A 16 3.30 1.92 17.56
N LEU A 17 2.05 2.29 17.86
CA LEU A 17 1.12 2.99 16.95
C LEU A 17 1.43 4.49 16.78
N GLU A 18 2.48 5.03 17.40
CA GLU A 18 2.99 6.35 17.04
C GLU A 18 3.56 6.33 15.62
N THR A 19 2.67 6.53 14.64
CA THR A 19 2.89 7.02 13.27
C THR A 19 4.32 6.82 12.74
N ARG A 20 4.76 5.58 12.70
CA ARG A 20 5.91 5.20 11.88
C ARG A 20 5.38 5.00 10.48
N ILE A 21 5.40 6.08 9.71
CA ILE A 21 5.27 6.07 8.27
C ILE A 21 6.36 5.14 7.73
N LEU A 22 6.06 3.85 7.63
CA LEU A 22 6.89 2.87 6.95
C LEU A 22 6.51 2.92 5.47
N PHE A 23 6.98 3.95 4.76
CA PHE A 23 7.08 3.89 3.31
C PHE A 23 8.42 3.27 2.96
N GLN A 24 8.42 1.97 2.70
CA GLN A 24 9.53 1.35 2.01
C GLN A 24 9.23 1.47 0.51
N LEU A 25 9.96 2.37 -0.15
CA LEU A 25 9.93 2.53 -1.60
C LEU A 25 11.05 1.68 -2.18
N GLU A 26 10.67 0.72 -3.02
CA GLU A 26 11.61 -0.10 -3.77
C GLU A 26 11.36 0.13 -5.26
N ALA A 27 12.44 0.33 -6.02
CA ALA A 27 12.34 0.26 -7.46
C ALA A 27 12.33 -1.21 -7.87
N VAL A 28 11.39 -1.58 -8.75
CA VAL A 28 11.20 -2.99 -9.14
C VAL A 28 11.23 -3.13 -10.66
N GLY A 29 12.12 -3.99 -11.14
CA GLY A 29 12.37 -4.18 -12.56
C GLY A 29 13.14 -3.02 -13.19
N HIS A 30 13.53 -3.20 -14.44
CA HIS A 30 14.14 -2.16 -15.26
C HIS A 30 13.26 -1.96 -16.48
N THR A 31 12.73 -0.75 -16.68
CA THR A 31 12.08 -0.41 -17.95
C THR A 31 13.12 -0.09 -19.02
N ASN A 32 14.36 0.22 -18.61
CA ASN A 32 15.52 0.39 -19.48
C ASN A 32 16.83 0.01 -18.75
N PRO A 33 17.56 -1.05 -19.19
CA PRO A 33 18.78 -1.51 -18.53
C PRO A 33 19.94 -0.50 -18.58
N ASP A 34 19.87 0.53 -19.43
CA ASP A 34 20.95 1.50 -19.64
C ASP A 34 20.85 2.75 -18.73
N ARG A 35 19.86 2.83 -17.81
CA ARG A 35 19.68 3.96 -16.90
C ARG A 35 19.69 3.52 -15.43
N PRO A 36 20.77 3.78 -14.67
CA PRO A 36 20.92 3.29 -13.29
C PRO A 36 20.25 4.15 -12.21
N ASN A 37 19.61 5.28 -12.56
CA ASN A 37 19.02 6.20 -11.60
C ASN A 37 17.52 5.96 -11.41
N LEU A 38 17.16 5.35 -10.27
CA LEU A 38 15.80 5.01 -9.84
C LEU A 38 14.79 6.18 -9.78
N TYR A 39 15.27 7.42 -9.90
CA TYR A 39 14.49 8.64 -9.77
C TYR A 39 14.36 9.43 -11.08
N GLU A 40 14.97 8.95 -12.18
CA GLU A 40 14.73 9.55 -13.50
C GLU A 40 13.47 8.96 -14.12
N GLN A 41 12.41 9.78 -14.12
CA GLN A 41 11.23 9.76 -15.00
C GLN A 41 11.17 8.56 -15.98
N GLY A 42 10.74 7.38 -15.51
CA GLY A 42 10.64 6.18 -16.36
C GLY A 42 10.55 4.82 -15.67
N ASP A 43 10.80 4.70 -14.37
CA ASP A 43 10.84 3.39 -13.67
C ASP A 43 9.56 3.05 -12.89
N ASN A 44 9.41 1.75 -12.56
CA ASN A 44 8.29 1.24 -11.77
C ASN A 44 8.56 1.42 -10.27
N LEU A 45 7.51 1.80 -9.53
CA LEU A 45 7.56 1.98 -8.08
C LEU A 45 6.80 0.86 -7.37
N LEU A 46 7.43 0.22 -6.39
CA LEU A 46 6.76 -0.63 -5.41
C LEU A 46 6.69 0.11 -4.06
N ILE A 47 5.48 0.30 -3.57
CA ILE A 47 5.22 0.98 -2.30
C ILE A 47 4.65 -0.05 -1.33
N LYS A 48 5.35 -0.29 -0.23
CA LYS A 48 4.85 -1.11 0.88
C LYS A 48 4.32 -0.22 1.98
N GLY A 49 3.03 -0.34 2.29
CA GLY A 49 2.38 0.43 3.35
C GLY A 49 0.85 0.46 3.21
N ASP A 50 0.19 1.28 4.03
CA ASP A 50 -1.22 1.58 3.85
C ASP A 50 -1.44 2.40 2.57
N ASN A 51 -2.36 1.94 1.72
CA ASN A 51 -2.62 2.53 0.42
C ASN A 51 -3.23 3.93 0.49
N LEU A 52 -4.01 4.28 1.51
CA LEU A 52 -4.59 5.63 1.64
C LEU A 52 -3.48 6.65 1.87
N LEU A 53 -2.52 6.33 2.74
CA LEU A 53 -1.36 7.18 2.96
C LEU A 53 -0.48 7.26 1.70
N ALA A 54 -0.29 6.13 1.00
CA ALA A 54 0.48 6.10 -0.25
C ALA A 54 -0.15 6.98 -1.32
N LEU A 55 -1.46 6.87 -1.54
CA LEU A 55 -2.19 7.68 -2.51
C LEU A 55 -2.05 9.17 -2.21
N LYS A 56 -2.23 9.58 -0.95
CA LYS A 56 -2.05 10.99 -0.53
C LYS A 56 -0.63 11.51 -0.77
N ALA A 57 0.39 10.67 -0.58
CA ALA A 57 1.77 11.06 -0.86
C ALA A 57 2.03 11.23 -2.38
N LEU A 58 1.40 10.41 -3.21
CA LEU A 58 1.54 10.44 -4.68
C LEU A 58 0.72 11.55 -5.35
N GLU A 59 -0.37 12.01 -4.71
CA GLU A 59 -1.34 12.96 -5.25
C GLU A 59 -0.66 14.18 -5.91
N ARG A 60 0.24 14.86 -5.20
CA ARG A 60 0.91 16.08 -5.70
C ARG A 60 1.67 15.83 -7.01
N ASP A 61 2.33 14.69 -7.13
CA ASP A 61 3.29 14.46 -8.21
C ASP A 61 2.68 13.68 -9.39
N PHE A 62 1.58 12.95 -9.18
CA PHE A 62 0.95 12.07 -10.16
C PHE A 62 -0.47 12.46 -10.59
N THR A 63 -1.08 13.50 -10.00
CA THR A 63 -2.40 14.01 -10.43
C THR A 63 -2.44 14.29 -11.93
N GLY A 64 -3.47 13.76 -12.60
CA GLY A 64 -3.67 13.91 -14.05
C GLY A 64 -2.68 13.14 -14.93
N LYS A 65 -1.75 12.37 -14.34
CA LYS A 65 -0.73 11.59 -15.07
C LYS A 65 -1.01 10.09 -15.12
N ILE A 66 -1.95 9.60 -14.30
CA ILE A 66 -2.32 8.18 -14.25
C ILE A 66 -3.27 7.83 -15.40
N LYS A 67 -2.84 6.91 -16.26
CA LYS A 67 -3.65 6.46 -17.41
C LYS A 67 -4.71 5.42 -17.04
N CYS A 68 -4.38 4.55 -16.09
CA CYS A 68 -5.23 3.43 -15.68
C CYS A 68 -4.94 3.09 -14.23
N ILE A 69 -6.00 2.76 -13.48
CA ILE A 69 -5.94 2.24 -12.13
C ILE A 69 -6.64 0.88 -12.16
N TYR A 70 -5.96 -0.13 -11.62
CA TYR A 70 -6.52 -1.46 -11.41
C TYR A 70 -6.40 -1.79 -9.92
N ILE A 71 -7.52 -2.20 -9.32
CA ILE A 71 -7.59 -2.59 -7.91
C ILE A 71 -8.46 -3.84 -7.76
N ASP A 72 -8.09 -4.67 -6.80
CA ASP A 72 -8.84 -5.86 -6.37
C ASP A 72 -9.07 -5.76 -4.85
N PRO A 73 -10.00 -4.89 -4.40
CA PRO A 73 -10.24 -4.68 -2.98
C PRO A 73 -10.97 -5.88 -2.34
N PRO A 74 -10.98 -5.99 -0.99
CA PRO A 74 -11.85 -6.94 -0.29
C PRO A 74 -13.29 -6.87 -0.80
N PHE A 75 -13.87 -8.01 -1.17
CA PHE A 75 -15.17 -8.05 -1.84
C PHE A 75 -16.36 -7.75 -0.92
N ASN A 76 -16.19 -7.95 0.39
CA ASN A 76 -17.22 -7.90 1.42
C ASN A 76 -18.40 -8.84 1.16
N THR A 77 -18.11 -10.09 0.78
CA THR A 77 -19.15 -11.10 0.46
C THR A 77 -19.73 -11.81 1.68
N GLY A 78 -19.17 -11.59 2.87
CA GLY A 78 -19.53 -12.29 4.11
C GLY A 78 -18.96 -13.70 4.21
N ASN A 79 -18.06 -14.09 3.30
CA ASN A 79 -17.42 -15.39 3.33
C ASN A 79 -16.18 -15.37 4.22
N ALA A 80 -15.78 -16.50 4.80
CA ALA A 80 -14.50 -16.56 5.51
C ALA A 80 -13.36 -16.76 4.50
N TRP A 81 -12.56 -15.72 4.25
CA TRP A 81 -11.31 -15.83 3.49
C TRP A 81 -10.11 -15.78 4.45
N GLU A 82 -9.00 -16.39 4.06
CA GLU A 82 -7.79 -16.43 4.90
C GLU A 82 -7.00 -15.11 4.91
N HIS A 83 -7.24 -14.23 3.93
CA HIS A 83 -6.33 -13.11 3.63
C HIS A 83 -6.87 -11.74 4.05
N TYR A 84 -8.17 -11.60 4.29
CA TYR A 84 -8.79 -10.35 4.74
C TYR A 84 -10.14 -10.62 5.42
N ASP A 85 -10.56 -9.66 6.26
CA ASP A 85 -11.90 -9.68 6.85
C ASP A 85 -12.93 -9.29 5.79
N ASP A 86 -13.68 -10.29 5.31
CA ASP A 86 -14.69 -10.16 4.26
C ASP A 86 -16.11 -10.08 4.83
N GLY A 87 -16.24 -9.87 6.14
CA GLY A 87 -17.52 -9.73 6.85
C GLY A 87 -17.72 -8.35 7.48
N LEU A 88 -17.05 -7.31 6.95
CA LEU A 88 -17.15 -5.96 7.50
C LEU A 88 -18.56 -5.39 7.34
N GLU A 89 -19.01 -4.66 8.37
CA GLU A 89 -20.25 -3.89 8.26
C GLU A 89 -20.18 -2.94 7.05
N HIS A 90 -21.29 -2.85 6.32
CA HIS A 90 -21.31 -2.21 5.01
C HIS A 90 -20.86 -0.74 5.04
N THR A 91 -21.26 0.02 6.06
CA THR A 91 -20.84 1.40 6.27
C THR A 91 -19.33 1.51 6.51
N ILE A 92 -18.74 0.58 7.26
CA ILE A 92 -17.29 0.53 7.48
C ILE A 92 -16.56 0.26 6.15
N TRP A 93 -17.00 -0.74 5.39
CA TRP A 93 -16.40 -1.06 4.09
C TRP A 93 -16.50 0.11 3.11
N LEU A 94 -17.69 0.72 2.99
CA LEU A 94 -17.91 1.90 2.14
C LEU A 94 -17.03 3.08 2.59
N SER A 95 -16.93 3.34 3.89
CA SER A 95 -16.10 4.42 4.42
C SER A 95 -14.62 4.19 4.12
N MET A 96 -14.16 2.94 4.24
CA MET A 96 -12.80 2.53 3.90
C MET A 96 -12.50 2.72 2.41
N MET A 97 -13.40 2.29 1.52
CA MET A 97 -13.23 2.39 0.07
C MET A 97 -13.32 3.84 -0.43
N LYS A 98 -14.31 4.60 0.06
CA LYS A 98 -14.54 6.00 -0.32
C LYS A 98 -13.28 6.84 -0.09
N ALA A 99 -12.66 6.72 1.08
CA ALA A 99 -11.46 7.49 1.41
C ALA A 99 -10.30 7.28 0.42
N ARG A 100 -10.23 6.11 -0.24
CA ARG A 100 -9.17 5.75 -1.20
C ARG A 100 -9.52 6.13 -2.64
N LEU A 101 -10.80 6.08 -3.00
CA LEU A 101 -11.28 6.38 -4.35
C LEU A 101 -11.42 7.89 -4.61
N GLU A 102 -11.45 8.70 -3.55
CA GLU A 102 -11.60 10.16 -3.62
C GLU A 102 -10.29 10.93 -3.32
N VAL A 103 -9.14 10.24 -3.35
CA VAL A 103 -7.82 10.90 -3.39
C VAL A 103 -7.56 11.35 -4.83
#